data_AF-A0A8I0PXF0-F1
#
_entry.id   AF-A0A8I0PXF0-F1
#
_cell.length_a   1.000
_cell.length_b   1.000
_cell.length_c   1.000
_cell.angle_alpha   90.00
_cell.angle_beta   90.00
_cell.angle_gamma   90.00
#
_symmetry.space_group_name_H-M   'P 1'
#
loop_
_entity.id
_entity.type
_entity.pdbx_description
1 polymer ?
#
loop_
_entity_poly.entity_id
_entity_poly.type
_entity_poly.pdbx_seq_one_letter_code
_entity_poly.pdbx_strand_id
1 'polypeptide(L)'
;MTLSALPLQEPAAVKSNLVHPRDRDTFWRFYFGSVPDWQRLEGDIFKMMDNLCEMYHGAFWEFSMLTNGGAFIWPDMIEMSLPMVNPHNGNDAELSPEAAGIAVCLITYSLWSFKTESPEMVEYFYQLRDYALQHEECAAIFRLID
;
A
#
# COMPACT_ATOMS: atom_id res chain seq x y z
N MET A 1 32.45 35.71 -0.84
CA MET A 1 31.64 34.72 -0.10
C MET A 1 30.69 34.08 -1.08
N THR A 2 31.02 32.91 -1.61
CA THR A 2 30.18 32.16 -2.55
C THR A 2 29.31 31.20 -1.76
N LEU A 3 27.99 31.38 -1.82
CA LEU A 3 27.01 30.42 -1.32
C LEU A 3 27.16 29.14 -2.15
N SER A 4 27.69 28.08 -1.53
CA SER A 4 27.63 26.73 -2.08
C SER A 4 26.19 26.26 -1.95
N ALA A 5 25.51 26.11 -3.09
CA ALA A 5 24.26 25.36 -3.13
C ALA A 5 24.59 23.91 -2.74
N LEU A 6 23.97 23.43 -1.66
CA LEU A 6 23.97 22.01 -1.34
C LEU A 6 23.39 21.28 -2.55
N PRO A 7 24.02 20.19 -3.03
CA PRO A 7 23.41 19.39 -4.09
C PRO A 7 22.04 18.95 -3.61
N LEU A 8 21.01 19.15 -4.45
CA LEU A 8 19.71 18.52 -4.24
C LEU A 8 19.98 17.01 -4.20
N GLN A 9 19.97 16.44 -3.00
CA GLN A 9 20.13 15.02 -2.81
C GLN A 9 18.93 14.36 -3.48
N GLU A 10 19.17 13.59 -4.54
CA GLU A 10 18.10 12.80 -5.15
C GLU A 10 17.44 11.98 -4.05
N PRO A 11 16.09 11.98 -3.97
CA PRO A 11 15.40 11.21 -2.95
C PRO A 11 15.83 9.75 -3.07
N ALA A 12 16.32 9.19 -1.97
CA ALA A 12 16.80 7.82 -1.95
C ALA A 12 15.68 6.86 -2.37
N ALA A 13 15.98 5.90 -3.23
CA ALA A 13 15.01 4.89 -3.67
C ALA A 13 14.36 4.20 -2.46
N VAL A 14 13.03 4.10 -2.47
CA VAL A 14 12.27 3.48 -1.39
C VAL A 14 12.29 1.98 -1.59
N LYS A 15 12.72 1.23 -0.58
CA LYS A 15 12.82 -0.23 -0.63
C LYS A 15 11.83 -0.87 0.32
N SER A 16 11.29 -2.02 -0.08
CA SER A 16 10.48 -2.89 0.75
C SER A 16 11.34 -3.95 1.44
N ASN A 17 11.03 -4.27 2.70
CA ASN A 17 11.58 -5.41 3.43
C ASN A 17 10.42 -6.18 4.07
N LEU A 18 10.48 -7.51 4.02
CA LEU A 18 9.49 -8.36 4.66
C LEU A 18 9.62 -8.28 6.19
N VAL A 19 8.48 -8.15 6.86
CA VAL A 19 8.37 -8.23 8.31
C VAL A 19 8.54 -9.70 8.72
N HIS A 20 9.49 -9.92 9.62
CA HIS A 20 9.78 -11.25 10.11
C HIS A 20 8.53 -11.86 10.78
N PRO A 21 8.23 -13.17 10.59
CA PRO A 21 7.00 -13.79 11.09
C PRO A 21 6.72 -13.57 12.59
N ARG A 22 7.77 -13.41 13.41
CA ARG A 22 7.66 -13.16 14.85
C ARG A 22 7.18 -11.75 15.22
N ASP A 23 7.27 -10.80 14.30
CA ASP A 23 6.91 -9.40 14.55
C ASP A 23 5.55 -9.04 13.94
N ARG A 24 4.96 -9.95 13.14
CA ARG A 24 3.67 -9.75 12.45
C ARG A 24 2.50 -9.52 13.42
N ASP A 25 2.54 -10.09 14.62
CA ASP A 25 1.51 -9.90 15.64
C ASP A 25 1.46 -8.47 16.20
N THR A 26 2.60 -7.77 16.19
CA THR A 26 2.70 -6.38 16.64
C THR A 26 2.61 -5.35 15.53
N PHE A 27 2.68 -5.78 14.26
CA PHE A 27 2.74 -4.93 13.07
C PHE A 27 1.68 -3.80 13.08
N TRP A 28 0.40 -4.17 13.20
CA TRP A 28 -0.71 -3.22 13.13
C TRP A 28 -0.65 -2.19 14.26
N ARG A 29 -0.33 -2.64 15.47
CA ARG A 29 -0.20 -1.76 16.63
C ARG A 29 1.01 -0.84 16.50
N PHE A 30 2.11 -1.32 15.92
CA PHE A 30 3.34 -0.56 15.75
C PHE A 30 3.17 0.57 14.74
N TYR A 31 2.62 0.28 13.56
CA TYR A 31 2.43 1.27 12.50
C TYR A 31 1.16 2.11 12.68
N PHE A 32 0.02 1.48 12.97
CA PHE A 32 -1.29 2.14 12.92
C PHE A 32 -1.91 2.37 14.30
N GLY A 33 -1.20 2.05 15.40
CA GLY A 33 -1.77 2.07 16.75
C GLY A 33 -2.28 3.43 17.25
N SER A 34 -1.86 4.53 16.63
CA SER A 34 -2.36 5.89 16.90
C SER A 34 -3.61 6.26 16.10
N VAL A 35 -3.93 5.51 15.04
CA VAL A 35 -5.07 5.77 14.15
C VAL A 35 -6.35 5.25 14.83
N PRO A 36 -7.43 6.05 14.89
CA PRO A 36 -8.71 5.58 15.40
C PRO A 36 -9.20 4.31 14.68
N ASP A 37 -9.72 3.34 15.44
CA ASP A 37 -10.24 2.06 14.94
C ASP A 37 -9.25 1.17 14.16
N TRP A 38 -7.93 1.39 14.29
CA TRP A 38 -6.87 0.68 13.54
C TRP A 38 -7.01 -0.85 13.48
N GLN A 39 -7.64 -1.47 14.48
CA GLN A 39 -7.90 -2.92 14.51
C GLN A 39 -8.77 -3.41 13.35
N ARG A 40 -9.50 -2.51 12.67
CA ARG A 40 -10.34 -2.82 11.51
C ARG A 40 -9.60 -2.71 10.17
N LEU A 41 -8.41 -2.10 10.14
CA LEU A 41 -7.72 -1.75 8.90
C LEU A 41 -7.40 -2.99 8.06
N GLU A 42 -6.91 -4.05 8.70
CA GLU A 42 -6.63 -5.32 8.04
C GLU A 42 -7.86 -5.89 7.32
N GLY A 43 -8.99 -5.96 8.02
CA GLY A 43 -10.24 -6.46 7.46
C GLY A 43 -10.77 -5.58 6.32
N ASP A 44 -10.60 -4.27 6.41
CA ASP A 44 -10.98 -3.33 5.36
C ASP A 44 -10.10 -3.50 4.09
N ILE A 45 -8.80 -3.79 4.24
CA ILE A 45 -7.90 -4.11 3.12
C ILE A 45 -8.33 -5.42 2.44
N PHE A 46 -8.63 -6.47 3.22
CA PHE A 46 -9.08 -7.75 2.65
C PHE A 46 -10.40 -7.60 1.90
N LYS A 47 -11.32 -6.82 2.46
CA LYS A 47 -12.59 -6.52 1.79
C LYS A 47 -12.39 -5.70 0.53
N MET A 48 -11.44 -4.76 0.52
CA MET A 48 -11.08 -4.01 -0.69
C MET A 48 -10.56 -4.94 -1.79
N MET A 49 -9.69 -5.89 -1.44
CA MET A 49 -9.21 -6.90 -2.38
C MET A 49 -10.36 -7.74 -2.97
N ASP A 50 -11.26 -8.24 -2.11
CA ASP A 50 -12.44 -9.00 -2.51
C ASP A 50 -13.37 -8.22 -3.46
N ASN A 51 -13.52 -6.91 -3.24
CA ASN A 51 -14.35 -6.07 -4.11
C ASN A 51 -13.73 -5.80 -5.49
N LEU A 52 -12.40 -5.81 -5.59
CA LEU A 52 -11.70 -5.43 -6.82
C LEU A 52 -11.28 -6.64 -7.66
N CYS A 53 -11.20 -7.83 -7.07
CA CYS A 53 -10.63 -9.01 -7.70
C CYS A 53 -11.60 -10.20 -7.60
N GLU A 54 -12.35 -10.49 -8.67
CA GLU A 54 -13.32 -11.60 -8.66
C GLU A 54 -12.68 -12.98 -8.44
N MET A 55 -11.41 -13.14 -8.85
CA MET A 55 -10.68 -14.39 -8.64
C MET A 55 -10.09 -14.54 -7.24
N TYR A 56 -10.07 -13.47 -6.44
CA TYR A 56 -9.58 -13.53 -5.08
C TYR A 56 -10.62 -14.21 -4.18
N HIS A 57 -10.20 -15.27 -3.50
CA HIS A 57 -11.03 -16.03 -2.56
C HIS A 57 -10.39 -16.13 -1.17
N GLY A 58 -9.49 -15.18 -0.86
CA GLY A 58 -8.62 -15.22 0.31
C GLY A 58 -7.21 -15.70 -0.04
N ALA A 59 -6.24 -15.22 0.74
CA ALA A 59 -4.84 -15.65 0.69
C ALA A 59 -4.21 -15.49 2.08
N PHE A 60 -3.03 -16.07 2.28
CA PHE A 60 -2.14 -15.54 3.30
C PHE A 60 -1.61 -14.18 2.84
N TRP A 61 -1.29 -13.30 3.78
CA TRP A 61 -0.78 -11.97 3.47
C TRP A 61 0.63 -11.81 4.02
N GLU A 62 1.49 -11.27 3.18
CA GLU A 62 2.82 -10.84 3.52
C GLU A 62 2.80 -9.38 3.98
N PHE A 63 3.71 -9.08 4.91
CA PHE A 63 3.78 -7.80 5.59
C PHE A 63 5.09 -7.12 5.19
N SER A 64 4.99 -5.90 4.69
CA SER A 64 6.12 -5.16 4.13
C SER A 64 6.31 -3.84 4.85
N MET A 65 7.54 -3.56 5.24
CA MET A 65 7.98 -2.26 5.75
C MET A 65 8.84 -1.54 4.71
N LEU A 66 8.63 -0.24 4.56
CA LEU A 66 9.32 0.60 3.61
C LEU A 66 10.42 1.42 4.30
N THR A 67 11.53 1.65 3.59
CA THR A 67 12.67 2.42 4.13
C THR A 67 12.35 3.89 4.41
N ASN A 68 11.26 4.42 3.88
CA ASN A 68 10.76 5.77 4.17
C ASN A 68 9.79 5.83 5.36
N GLY A 69 9.60 4.72 6.08
CA GLY A 69 8.71 4.64 7.25
C GLY A 69 7.31 4.09 6.94
N GLY A 70 6.96 3.94 5.66
CA GLY A 70 5.68 3.35 5.27
C GLY A 70 5.59 1.86 5.54
N ALA A 71 4.37 1.33 5.47
CA ALA A 71 4.12 -0.10 5.56
C ALA A 71 2.87 -0.47 4.75
N PHE A 72 2.84 -1.70 4.26
CA PHE A 72 1.69 -2.25 3.54
C PHE A 72 1.68 -3.77 3.66
N ILE A 73 0.58 -4.37 3.21
CA ILE A 73 0.45 -5.82 3.11
C ILE A 73 0.06 -6.20 1.68
N TRP A 74 0.39 -7.41 1.27
CA TRP A 74 0.02 -7.92 -0.05
C TRP A 74 -0.27 -9.43 0.02
N PRO A 75 -1.17 -9.96 -0.84
CA PRO A 75 -1.56 -11.36 -0.81
C PRO A 75 -0.44 -12.27 -1.38
N ASP A 76 -0.09 -13.32 -0.65
CA ASP A 76 0.79 -14.40 -1.12
C ASP A 76 -0.03 -15.39 -1.95
N MET A 77 0.03 -15.21 -3.28
CA MET A 77 -0.74 -15.98 -4.26
C MET A 77 0.20 -16.62 -5.29
N ILE A 78 -0.22 -17.78 -5.82
CA ILE A 78 0.54 -18.50 -6.85
C ILE A 78 0.34 -17.83 -8.22
N GLU A 79 -0.80 -17.18 -8.40
CA GLU A 79 -1.15 -16.44 -9.59
C GLU A 79 -0.24 -15.21 -9.75
N MET A 80 0.34 -15.08 -10.93
CA MET A 80 1.29 -14.01 -11.25
C MET A 80 0.62 -12.74 -11.81
N SER A 81 -0.67 -12.83 -12.15
CA SER A 81 -1.47 -11.75 -12.70
C SER A 81 -2.90 -11.89 -12.20
N LEU A 82 -3.42 -10.81 -11.65
CA LEU A 82 -4.76 -10.68 -11.10
C LEU A 82 -5.50 -9.62 -11.94
N PRO A 83 -6.61 -9.98 -12.61
CA PRO A 83 -7.52 -9.04 -13.24
C PRO A 83 -8.26 -8.30 -12.14
N MET A 84 -7.95 -7.02 -12.00
CA MET A 84 -8.53 -6.11 -11.03
C MET A 84 -9.47 -5.15 -11.75
N VAL A 85 -10.65 -4.92 -11.20
CA VAL A 85 -11.62 -3.95 -11.70
C VAL A 85 -12.04 -3.03 -10.57
N ASN A 86 -11.89 -1.72 -10.76
CA ASN A 86 -12.39 -0.74 -9.82
C ASN A 86 -13.78 -0.24 -10.28
N PRO A 87 -14.87 -0.65 -9.63
CA PRO A 87 -16.21 -0.27 -10.05
C PRO A 87 -16.52 1.21 -9.80
N HIS A 88 -15.69 1.95 -9.05
CA HIS A 88 -15.92 3.35 -8.72
C HIS A 88 -15.48 4.29 -9.85
N ASN A 89 -14.39 3.97 -10.55
CA ASN A 89 -13.91 4.72 -11.72
C ASN A 89 -14.16 3.98 -13.05
N GLY A 90 -14.48 2.68 -13.01
CA GLY A 90 -14.71 1.84 -14.18
C GLY A 90 -13.42 1.34 -14.86
N ASN A 91 -12.26 1.55 -14.24
CA ASN A 91 -10.97 1.14 -14.77
C ASN A 91 -10.65 -0.31 -14.37
N ASP A 92 -9.94 -0.97 -15.27
CA ASP A 92 -9.39 -2.31 -15.11
C ASP A 92 -7.86 -2.29 -15.18
N ALA A 93 -7.21 -3.24 -14.52
CA ALA A 93 -5.78 -3.47 -14.58
C ALA A 93 -5.44 -4.94 -14.32
N GLU A 94 -4.42 -5.46 -14.99
CA GLU A 94 -3.77 -6.72 -14.64
C GLU A 94 -2.59 -6.41 -13.72
N LEU A 95 -2.58 -6.97 -12.50
CA LEU A 95 -1.57 -6.69 -11.50
C LEU A 95 -0.99 -7.98 -10.91
N SER A 96 0.30 -8.02 -10.63
CA SER A 96 0.87 -9.03 -9.73
C SER A 96 0.22 -8.96 -8.33
N PRO A 97 0.31 -10.03 -7.51
CA PRO A 97 -0.21 -9.99 -6.15
C PRO A 97 0.38 -8.85 -5.30
N GLU A 98 1.68 -8.56 -5.43
CA GLU A 98 2.31 -7.44 -4.74
C GLU A 98 1.71 -6.08 -5.19
N ALA A 99 1.61 -5.86 -6.51
CA ALA A 99 1.05 -4.62 -7.05
C ALA A 99 -0.44 -4.45 -6.73
N ALA A 100 -1.22 -5.54 -6.71
CA ALA A 100 -2.60 -5.52 -6.24
C ALA A 100 -2.67 -5.13 -4.76
N GLY A 101 -1.80 -5.69 -3.92
CA GLY A 101 -1.63 -5.31 -2.51
C GLY A 101 -1.34 -3.83 -2.31
N ILE A 102 -0.41 -3.27 -3.11
CA ILE A 102 -0.10 -1.84 -3.12
C ILE A 102 -1.35 -1.01 -3.47
N ALA A 103 -2.06 -1.37 -4.55
CA ALA A 103 -3.23 -0.64 -5.01
C ALA A 103 -4.36 -0.63 -3.96
N VAL A 104 -4.69 -1.79 -3.38
CA VAL A 104 -5.76 -1.88 -2.38
C VAL A 104 -5.39 -1.18 -1.07
N CYS A 105 -4.12 -1.20 -0.67
CA CYS A 105 -3.63 -0.45 0.47
C CYS A 105 -3.72 1.07 0.21
N LEU A 106 -3.34 1.55 -0.97
CA LEU A 106 -3.46 2.97 -1.34
C LEU A 106 -4.90 3.47 -1.29
N ILE A 107 -5.85 2.72 -1.88
CA ILE A 107 -7.28 3.06 -1.80
C ILE A 107 -7.72 3.09 -0.34
N THR A 108 -7.38 2.06 0.43
CA THR A 108 -7.81 1.95 1.83
C THR A 108 -7.24 3.08 2.69
N TYR A 109 -5.96 3.42 2.54
CA TYR A 109 -5.32 4.50 3.30
C TYR A 109 -5.94 5.85 2.97
N SER A 110 -6.23 6.12 1.69
CA SER A 110 -6.95 7.31 1.25
C SER A 110 -8.33 7.39 1.93
N LEU A 111 -9.16 6.35 1.83
CA LEU A 111 -10.48 6.31 2.46
C LEU A 111 -10.41 6.51 3.98
N TRP A 112 -9.44 5.87 4.63
CA TRP A 112 -9.23 5.99 6.07
C TRP A 112 -8.77 7.37 6.49
N SER A 113 -7.94 8.04 5.68
CA SER A 113 -7.53 9.43 5.95
C SER A 113 -8.72 10.38 6.03
N PHE A 114 -9.72 10.21 5.15
CA PHE A 114 -10.96 10.99 5.19
C PHE A 114 -11.87 10.57 6.34
N LYS A 115 -12.01 9.26 6.57
CA LYS A 115 -12.90 8.71 7.61
C LYS A 115 -12.44 9.07 9.03
N THR A 116 -11.13 9.08 9.27
CA THR A 116 -10.55 9.26 10.61
C THR A 116 -9.97 10.66 10.81
N GLU A 117 -9.86 11.47 9.74
CA GLU A 117 -9.16 12.76 9.72
C GLU A 117 -7.72 12.66 10.28
N SER A 118 -7.10 11.47 10.18
CA SER A 118 -5.76 11.18 10.72
C SER A 118 -4.66 11.66 9.77
N PRO A 119 -3.79 12.59 10.21
CA PRO A 119 -2.60 12.98 9.45
C PRO A 119 -1.64 11.81 9.22
N GLU A 120 -1.59 10.83 10.13
CA GLU A 120 -0.78 9.62 9.99
C GLU A 120 -1.24 8.77 8.80
N MET A 121 -2.55 8.64 8.57
CA MET A 121 -3.07 7.92 7.39
C MET A 121 -2.73 8.64 6.08
N VAL A 122 -2.75 9.98 6.09
CA VAL A 122 -2.30 10.80 4.95
C VAL A 122 -0.82 10.52 4.67
N GLU A 123 0.02 10.53 5.70
CA GLU A 123 1.45 10.23 5.58
C GLU A 123 1.70 8.80 5.05
N TYR A 124 1.03 7.79 5.59
CA TYR A 124 1.16 6.41 5.11
C TYR A 124 0.72 6.25 3.65
N PHE A 125 -0.31 6.97 3.21
CA PHE A 125 -0.69 7.02 1.80
C PHE A 125 0.47 7.57 0.94
N TYR A 126 1.06 8.71 1.32
CA TYR A 126 2.17 9.30 0.57
C TYR A 126 3.42 8.42 0.56
N GLN A 127 3.77 7.81 1.70
CA GLN A 127 4.91 6.90 1.81
C GLN A 127 4.77 5.67 0.92
N LEU A 128 3.58 5.05 0.89
CA LEU A 128 3.30 3.93 0.00
C LEU A 128 3.24 4.36 -1.47
N ARG A 129 2.69 5.55 -1.74
CA ARG A 129 2.63 6.10 -3.10
C ARG A 129 4.01 6.35 -3.69
N ASP A 130 4.94 6.84 -2.89
CA ASP A 130 6.33 7.06 -3.33
C ASP A 130 7.03 5.74 -3.70
N TYR A 131 6.69 4.65 -3.02
CA TYR A 131 7.12 3.30 -3.40
C TYR A 131 6.42 2.82 -4.68
N ALA A 132 5.10 3.02 -4.79
CA ALA A 132 4.32 2.64 -5.98
C ALA A 132 4.79 3.34 -7.26
N LEU A 133 5.23 4.60 -7.17
CA LEU A 133 5.80 5.36 -8.30
C LEU A 133 7.10 4.74 -8.85
N GLN A 134 7.79 3.95 -8.04
CA GLN A 134 9.04 3.26 -8.41
C GLN A 134 8.80 1.81 -8.85
N HIS A 135 7.58 1.30 -8.70
CA HIS A 135 7.22 -0.07 -9.05
C HIS A 135 7.17 -0.27 -10.58
N GLU A 136 7.53 -1.45 -11.07
CA GLU A 136 7.50 -1.75 -12.51
C GLU A 136 6.08 -1.69 -13.10
N GLU A 137 5.07 -2.00 -12.28
CA GLU A 137 3.64 -1.92 -12.61
C GLU A 137 2.98 -0.57 -12.26
N CYS A 138 3.76 0.50 -12.03
CA CYS A 138 3.22 1.78 -11.54
C CYS A 138 2.04 2.31 -12.37
N ALA A 139 2.13 2.23 -13.71
CA ALA A 139 1.08 2.70 -14.60
C ALA A 139 -0.24 1.93 -14.41
N ALA A 140 -0.16 0.62 -14.18
CA ALA A 140 -1.34 -0.23 -13.94
C ALA A 140 -1.93 0.03 -12.54
N ILE A 141 -1.08 0.18 -11.53
CA ILE A 141 -1.48 0.56 -10.17
C ILE A 141 -2.26 1.88 -10.21
N PHE A 142 -1.68 2.93 -10.80
CA PHE A 142 -2.30 4.26 -10.83
C PHE A 142 -3.54 4.32 -11.73
N ARG A 143 -3.60 3.53 -12.81
CA ARG A 143 -4.83 3.37 -13.60
C ARG A 143 -5.97 2.81 -12.76
N LEU A 144 -5.70 1.80 -11.93
CA LEU A 144 -6.73 1.17 -11.10
C LEU A 144 -7.27 2.13 -10.04
N ILE A 145 -6.42 2.99 -9.48
CA ILE A 145 -6.76 3.87 -8.33
C ILE A 145 -7.11 5.33 -8.70
N ASP A 146 -7.16 5.67 -9.99
CA ASP A 146 -7.49 7.02 -10.51
C ASP A 146 -8.87 7.52 -10.05
#